data_AF-A0A7Y8FA40-F1
#
_entry.id   AF-A0A7Y8FA40-F1
#
_cell.length_a   1.000
_cell.length_b   1.000
_cell.length_c   1.000
_cell.angle_alpha   90.00
_cell.angle_beta   90.00
_cell.angle_gamma   90.00
#
_symmetry.space_group_name_H-M   'P 1'
#
loop_
_entity.id
_entity.type
_entity.pdbx_description
1 polymer ?
#
loop_
_entity_poly.entity_id
_entity_poly.type
_entity_poly.pdbx_seq_one_letter_code
_entity_poly.pdbx_strand_id
1 'polypeptide(L)'
;MIGVPMANPRDTVIADLHRQMDAFFGAGKKAEQIASGVSGEVGGPIKSTRSIKLKAARDKEAPRLKELAEAGLSAIEAARETGTDSKRARLIAQENGFKFADSP
;
A
#
# COMPACT_ATOMS: atom_id res chain seq x y z
N MET A 1 57.66 17.02 14.79
CA MET A 1 56.31 17.49 15.18
C MET A 1 55.33 16.86 14.19
N ILE A 2 54.83 15.65 14.50
CA ILE A 2 53.95 14.89 13.59
C ILE A 2 52.52 15.27 13.97
N GLY A 3 51.79 15.84 13.02
CA GLY A 3 50.46 16.42 13.19
C GLY A 3 49.45 15.40 13.71
N VAL A 4 48.62 15.84 14.65
CA VAL A 4 47.52 15.07 15.23
C VAL A 4 46.63 14.54 14.10
N PRO A 5 46.26 13.26 14.10
CA PRO A 5 45.39 12.71 13.06
C PRO A 5 44.06 13.47 13.03
N MET A 6 43.63 13.84 11.83
CA MET A 6 42.36 14.50 11.57
C MET A 6 41.22 13.64 12.14
N ALA A 7 40.33 14.23 12.94
CA ALA A 7 39.18 13.54 13.50
C ALA A 7 38.40 12.83 12.39
N ASN A 8 38.03 11.57 12.62
CA ASN A 8 37.29 10.80 11.64
C ASN A 8 35.94 11.51 11.39
N PRO A 9 35.58 11.82 10.14
CA PRO A 9 34.32 12.52 9.83
C PRO A 9 33.08 11.76 10.31
N ARG A 10 33.18 10.46 10.59
CA ARG A 10 32.10 9.72 11.25
C ARG A 10 31.89 10.14 12.70
N ASP A 11 32.97 10.39 13.43
CA ASP A 11 32.91 10.74 14.85
C ASP A 11 32.28 12.12 15.03
N THR A 12 32.53 13.05 14.11
CA THR A 12 31.91 14.39 14.13
C THR A 12 30.40 14.32 13.87
N VAL A 13 29.97 13.49 12.93
CA VAL A 13 28.54 13.25 12.64
C VAL A 13 27.85 12.58 13.84
N ILE A 14 28.50 11.61 14.48
CA ILE A 14 27.97 10.93 15.66
C ILE A 14 27.82 11.92 16.83
N ALA A 15 28.82 12.75 17.08
CA ALA A 15 28.78 13.74 18.15
C ALA A 15 27.66 14.77 17.95
N ASP A 16 27.48 15.26 16.71
CA ASP A 16 26.40 16.19 16.39
C ASP A 16 25.02 15.52 16.52
N LEU A 17 24.87 14.27 16.08
CA LEU A 17 23.64 13.51 16.23
C LEU A 17 23.26 13.33 17.71
N HIS A 18 24.23 12.95 18.57
CA HIS A 18 23.98 12.84 20.00
C HIS A 18 23.54 14.18 20.61
N ARG A 19 24.18 15.29 20.24
CA ARG A 19 23.77 16.63 20.69
C ARG A 19 22.33 16.96 20.30
N GLN A 20 21.92 16.61 19.08
CA GLN A 20 20.55 16.83 18.60
C GLN A 20 19.53 15.96 19.35
N MET A 21 19.88 14.70 19.61
CA MET A 21 19.04 13.80 20.41
C MET A 21 18.86 14.33 21.83
N ASP A 22 19.94 14.74 22.49
CA ASP A 22 19.88 15.32 23.84
C ASP A 22 19.03 16.59 23.88
N ALA A 23 19.15 17.47 22.89
CA ALA A 23 18.32 18.67 22.79
C ALA A 23 16.83 18.33 22.56
N PHE A 24 16.54 17.31 21.75
CA PHE A 24 15.18 16.87 21.46
C PHE A 24 14.52 16.27 22.71
N PHE A 25 15.15 15.27 23.33
CA PHE A 25 14.61 14.59 24.50
C PHE A 25 14.67 15.47 25.77
N GLY A 26 15.71 16.29 25.91
CA GLY A 26 15.87 17.26 27.00
C GLY A 26 14.82 18.37 27.00
N ALA A 27 14.26 18.71 25.83
CA ALA A 27 13.09 19.59 25.71
C ALA A 27 11.76 18.90 26.11
N GLY A 28 11.81 17.68 26.65
CA GLY A 28 10.63 16.89 27.04
C GLY A 28 9.87 16.26 25.87
N LYS A 29 10.40 16.36 24.64
CA LYS A 29 9.80 15.72 23.47
C LYS A 29 10.02 14.21 23.52
N LYS A 30 9.12 13.46 22.88
CA LYS A 30 9.16 12.01 22.86
C LYS A 30 9.11 11.54 21.41
N ALA A 31 9.66 10.36 21.16
CA ALA A 31 9.44 9.68 19.90
C ALA A 31 7.97 9.25 19.85
N GLU A 32 7.25 9.67 18.81
CA GLU A 32 5.85 9.33 18.61
C GLU A 32 5.74 8.39 17.41
N GLN A 33 5.00 7.31 17.60
CA GLN A 33 4.61 6.46 16.48
C GLN A 33 3.46 7.14 15.74
N ILE A 34 3.74 7.64 14.54
CA ILE A 34 2.67 8.18 13.69
C ILE A 34 1.97 7.00 13.03
N ALA A 35 0.66 6.89 13.25
CA ALA A 35 -0.14 5.84 12.63
C ALA A 35 -0.05 5.91 11.09
N SER A 36 0.05 4.75 10.45
CA SER A 36 0.04 4.66 8.99
C SER A 36 -1.24 5.32 8.45
N GLY A 37 -1.08 6.27 7.51
CA GLY A 37 -2.19 7.05 6.95
C GLY A 37 -2.45 8.41 7.60
N VAL A 38 -1.77 8.76 8.70
CA VAL A 38 -1.88 10.10 9.34
C VAL A 38 -0.79 11.08 8.86
N SER A 39 0.44 10.61 8.61
CA SER A 39 1.54 11.51 8.17
C SER A 39 1.50 11.85 6.67
N GLY A 40 0.52 11.38 5.90
CA GLY A 40 0.56 11.44 4.43
C GLY A 40 1.66 10.59 3.78
N GLU A 41 2.65 10.14 4.54
CA GLU A 41 3.66 9.18 4.10
C GLU A 41 3.14 7.76 4.27
N VAL A 42 2.64 7.23 3.15
CA VAL A 42 2.49 5.78 2.98
C VAL A 42 3.79 5.30 2.35
N GLY A 43 4.68 4.70 3.14
CA GLY A 43 6.04 4.39 2.73
C GLY A 43 6.15 3.69 1.37
N GLY A 44 6.74 4.39 0.40
CA GLY A 44 7.37 3.83 -0.80
C GLY A 44 6.73 4.19 -2.17
N PRO A 45 7.52 4.60 -3.20
CA PRO A 45 7.03 5.01 -4.53
C PRO A 45 6.45 3.88 -5.40
N ILE A 46 6.40 2.63 -4.92
CA ILE A 46 6.18 1.44 -5.76
C ILE A 46 4.77 0.83 -5.58
N LYS A 47 4.07 1.07 -4.46
CA LYS A 47 2.79 0.38 -4.18
C LYS A 47 1.52 1.08 -4.69
N SER A 48 1.47 2.41 -4.83
CA SER A 48 0.21 3.10 -5.15
C SER A 48 -0.16 3.07 -6.63
N THR A 49 0.75 3.42 -7.54
CA THR A 49 0.42 3.58 -8.98
C THR A 49 -0.04 2.30 -9.65
N ARG A 50 0.65 1.17 -9.42
CA ARG A 50 0.24 -0.12 -10.00
C ARG A 50 -1.08 -0.61 -9.40
N SER A 51 -1.25 -0.45 -8.08
CA SER A 51 -2.49 -0.86 -7.39
C SER A 51 -3.70 -0.09 -7.90
N ILE A 52 -3.58 1.23 -8.05
CA ILE A 52 -4.63 2.11 -8.57
C ILE A 52 -4.99 1.72 -10.01
N LYS A 53 -3.98 1.52 -10.89
CA LYS A 53 -4.22 1.07 -12.27
C LYS A 53 -4.92 -0.29 -12.33
N LEU A 54 -4.51 -1.23 -11.48
CA LEU A 54 -5.13 -2.55 -11.42
C LEU A 54 -6.57 -2.49 -10.90
N LYS A 55 -6.87 -1.60 -9.94
CA LYS A 55 -8.24 -1.37 -9.46
C LYS A 55 -9.11 -0.74 -10.55
N ALA A 56 -8.63 0.31 -11.23
CA ALA A 56 -9.35 0.91 -12.34
C ALA A 56 -9.66 -0.09 -13.48
N ALA A 57 -8.72 -1.01 -13.77
CA ALA A 57 -8.97 -2.06 -14.75
C ALA A 57 -10.06 -3.06 -14.29
N ARG A 58 -10.11 -3.37 -12.99
CA ARG A 58 -11.15 -4.23 -12.39
C ARG A 58 -12.51 -3.55 -12.37
N ASP A 59 -12.57 -2.28 -11.99
CA ASP A 59 -13.81 -1.49 -11.98
C ASP A 59 -14.41 -1.35 -13.38
N LYS A 60 -13.57 -1.35 -14.43
CA LYS A 60 -14.04 -1.38 -15.83
C LYS A 60 -14.70 -2.71 -16.22
N GLU A 61 -14.25 -3.83 -15.66
CA GLU A 61 -14.82 -5.17 -15.90
C GLU A 61 -16.10 -5.42 -15.07
N ALA A 62 -16.29 -4.67 -13.98
CA ALA A 62 -17.37 -4.86 -13.02
C ALA A 62 -18.80 -4.81 -13.61
N PRO A 63 -19.17 -3.86 -14.51
CA PRO A 63 -20.53 -3.78 -15.02
C PRO A 63 -20.97 -5.06 -15.76
N ARG A 64 -20.10 -5.58 -16.64
CA ARG A 64 -20.40 -6.80 -17.39
C ARG A 64 -20.49 -8.03 -16.49
N LEU A 65 -19.61 -8.14 -15.49
CA LEU A 65 -19.69 -9.23 -14.51
C LEU A 65 -20.93 -9.12 -13.63
N LYS A 66 -21.39 -7.90 -13.32
CA LYS A 66 -22.62 -7.66 -12.57
C LYS A 66 -23.85 -8.07 -13.35
N GLU A 67 -23.94 -7.75 -14.64
CA GLU A 67 -25.03 -8.20 -15.53
C GLU A 67 -25.12 -9.74 -15.57
N LEU A 68 -23.98 -10.42 -15.67
CA LEU A 68 -23.93 -11.89 -15.68
C LEU A 68 -24.32 -12.48 -14.31
N ALA A 69 -23.92 -11.82 -13.22
CA ALA A 69 -24.33 -12.21 -11.88
C ALA A 69 -25.85 -12.04 -11.66
N GLU A 70 -26.43 -10.93 -12.16
CA GLU A 70 -27.88 -10.67 -12.12
C GLU A 70 -28.67 -11.65 -13.00
N ALA A 71 -28.08 -12.11 -14.11
CA ALA A 71 -28.61 -13.20 -14.93
C ALA A 71 -28.51 -14.59 -14.26
N GLY A 72 -27.96 -14.68 -13.05
CA GLY A 72 -27.89 -15.89 -12.24
C GLY A 72 -26.72 -16.82 -12.58
N LEU A 73 -25.73 -16.35 -13.33
CA LEU A 73 -24.56 -17.18 -13.64
C LEU A 73 -23.66 -17.35 -12.40
N SER A 74 -23.01 -18.50 -12.34
CA SER A 74 -21.92 -18.74 -11.39
C SER A 74 -20.67 -17.90 -11.75
N ALA A 75 -19.79 -17.67 -10.78
CA ALA A 75 -18.54 -16.96 -11.00
C ALA A 75 -17.66 -17.61 -12.08
N ILE A 76 -17.73 -18.94 -12.25
CA ILE A 76 -16.96 -19.68 -13.26
C ILE A 76 -17.51 -19.43 -14.67
N GLU A 77 -18.84 -19.46 -14.83
CA GLU A 77 -19.49 -19.20 -16.12
C GLU A 77 -19.31 -17.75 -16.54
N ALA A 78 -19.54 -16.80 -15.61
CA ALA A 78 -19.30 -15.38 -15.87
C ALA A 78 -17.83 -15.10 -16.22
N ALA A 79 -16.89 -15.81 -15.59
CA ALA A 79 -15.47 -15.69 -15.90
C ALA A 79 -15.13 -16.22 -17.30
N ARG A 80 -15.73 -17.33 -17.73
CA ARG A 80 -15.58 -17.86 -19.09
C ARG A 80 -16.10 -16.89 -20.14
N GLU A 81 -17.28 -16.29 -19.91
CA GLU A 81 -17.91 -15.33 -20.82
C GLU A 81 -17.07 -14.06 -21.01
N THR A 82 -16.38 -13.63 -19.94
CA THR A 82 -15.58 -12.40 -19.92
C THR A 82 -14.10 -12.63 -20.21
N GLY A 83 -13.67 -13.89 -20.37
CA GLY A 83 -12.28 -14.25 -20.64
C GLY A 83 -11.33 -14.01 -19.46
N THR A 84 -11.84 -14.09 -18.22
CA THR A 84 -11.09 -13.85 -16.98
C THR A 84 -11.01 -15.12 -16.12
N ASP A 85 -10.26 -15.09 -15.02
CA ASP A 85 -10.23 -16.19 -14.04
C ASP A 85 -11.37 -16.02 -13.03
N SER A 86 -12.01 -17.13 -12.64
CA SER A 86 -13.01 -17.19 -11.55
C SER A 86 -12.60 -16.45 -10.26
N LYS A 87 -11.33 -16.51 -9.84
CA LYS A 87 -10.80 -15.78 -8.68
C LYS A 87 -10.83 -14.28 -8.90
N ARG A 88 -10.50 -13.83 -10.12
CA ARG A 88 -10.54 -12.41 -10.49
C ARG A 88 -11.98 -11.92 -10.56
N ALA A 89 -12.90 -12.70 -11.12
CA ALA A 89 -14.33 -12.38 -11.13
C ALA A 89 -14.87 -12.22 -9.69
N ARG A 90 -14.56 -13.15 -8.78
CA ARG A 90 -14.94 -13.05 -7.36
C ARG A 90 -14.34 -11.82 -6.66
N LEU A 91 -13.08 -11.50 -6.93
CA LEU A 91 -12.44 -10.29 -6.40
C LEU A 91 -13.16 -9.02 -6.87
N ILE A 92 -13.49 -8.93 -8.16
CA ILE A 92 -14.21 -7.78 -8.73
C ILE A 92 -15.59 -7.66 -8.08
N ALA A 93 -16.30 -8.77 -7.90
CA ALA A 93 -17.60 -8.82 -7.23
C ALA A 93 -17.52 -8.32 -5.78
N GLN A 94 -16.52 -8.77 -5.02
CA GLN A 94 -16.27 -8.32 -3.66
C GLN A 94 -15.95 -6.81 -3.60
N GLU A 95 -15.09 -6.31 -4.51
CA GLU A 95 -14.71 -4.90 -4.55
C GLU A 95 -15.87 -3.97 -4.98
N ASN A 96 -16.82 -4.48 -5.76
CA ASN A 96 -17.93 -3.72 -6.35
C ASN A 96 -19.31 -4.05 -5.73
N GLY A 97 -19.35 -4.89 -4.69
CA GLY A 97 -20.54 -5.13 -3.87
C GLY A 97 -21.66 -5.96 -4.54
N PHE A 98 -21.32 -6.91 -5.42
CA PHE A 98 -22.28 -7.87 -5.98
C PHE A 98 -21.87 -9.32 -5.70
N LYS A 99 -22.78 -10.28 -5.90
CA LYS A 99 -22.55 -11.71 -5.65
C LYS A 99 -22.97 -12.55 -6.86
N PHE A 100 -22.21 -13.61 -7.13
CA PHE A 100 -22.59 -14.64 -8.10
C PHE A 100 -23.47 -15.72 -7.46
N ALA A 101 -24.16 -16.50 -8.27
CA ALA A 101 -25.07 -17.56 -7.80
C ALA A 101 -24.37 -18.67 -6.98
N ASP A 102 -23.08 -18.92 -7.22
CA ASP A 102 -22.27 -19.91 -6.51
C ASP A 102 -21.54 -19.34 -5.28
N SER A 103 -21.75 -18.06 -4.95
CA SER A 103 -21.08 -17.36 -3.85
C SER A 103 -22.07 -17.10 -2.71
N PRO A 104 -21.77 -17.53 -1.47
CA PRO A 104 -22.64 -17.30 -0.31
C PRO A 104 -22.79 -15.82 0.07
#